data_AF-A0A1Q3B4R1-F1
#
_entry.id   AF-A0A1Q3B4R1-F1
#
_cell.length_a   1.000
_cell.length_b   1.000
_cell.length_c   1.000
_cell.angle_alpha   90.00
_cell.angle_beta   90.00
_cell.angle_gamma   90.00
#
_symmetry.space_group_name_H-M   'P 1'
#
loop_
_entity.id
_entity.type
_entity.pdbx_description
1 polymer ?
#
loop_
_entity_poly.entity_id
_entity_poly.type
_entity_poly.pdbx_seq_one_letter_code
_entity_poly.pdbx_strand_id
1 'polypeptide(L)'
;MATKNIIADLNKAEKLTGTNYDIWHKKMTFLLNEQELYEHLTTIMTTPPEGNTAQSCRDLEVFETWSKKDRCVRFTLLSCMHDDLIGAYEHCATAKEMWDQLMFDFGGTSVTRL
;
A
#
# COMPACT_ATOMS: atom_id res chain seq x y z
N MET A 1 -18.76 -9.66 2.74
CA MET A 1 -18.79 -10.13 1.33
C MET A 1 -17.87 -9.33 0.39
N ALA A 2 -17.37 -8.13 0.76
CA ALA A 2 -16.48 -7.34 -0.09
C ALA A 2 -15.11 -7.98 -0.38
N THR A 3 -14.49 -8.67 0.59
CA THR A 3 -13.11 -9.19 0.48
C THR A 3 -12.91 -10.24 -0.62
N LYS A 4 -13.95 -11.03 -0.96
CA LYS A 4 -13.86 -12.08 -1.99
C LYS A 4 -13.78 -11.52 -3.41
N ASN A 5 -14.40 -10.37 -3.68
CA ASN A 5 -14.28 -9.72 -4.99
C ASN A 5 -12.92 -9.01 -5.15
N ILE A 6 -12.35 -8.50 -4.04
CA ILE A 6 -11.07 -7.79 -4.04
C ILE A 6 -9.93 -8.67 -4.56
N ILE A 7 -9.79 -9.92 -4.06
CA ILE A 7 -8.75 -10.85 -4.56
C ILE A 7 -8.97 -11.18 -6.05
N ALA A 8 -10.24 -11.28 -6.49
CA ALA A 8 -10.57 -11.58 -7.88
C ALA A 8 -10.23 -10.41 -8.83
N ASP A 9 -10.47 -9.17 -8.42
CA ASP A 9 -10.14 -7.99 -9.22
C ASP A 9 -8.64 -7.64 -9.16
N LEU A 10 -7.97 -7.90 -8.03
CA LEU A 10 -6.51 -7.84 -7.91
C LEU A 10 -5.81 -8.88 -8.79
N ASN A 11 -6.35 -10.09 -8.91
CA ASN A 11 -5.84 -11.12 -9.82
C ASN A 11 -6.08 -10.78 -11.31
N LYS A 12 -7.06 -9.93 -11.63
CA LYS A 12 -7.25 -9.40 -12.99
C LYS A 12 -6.35 -8.20 -13.28
N ALA A 13 -5.91 -7.48 -12.25
CA ALA A 13 -4.94 -6.41 -12.42
C ALA A 13 -3.62 -7.04 -12.88
N GLU A 14 -3.07 -6.49 -13.97
CA GLU A 14 -1.77 -6.91 -14.47
C GLU A 14 -0.73 -6.68 -13.37
N LYS A 15 -0.02 -7.74 -12.97
CA LYS A 15 1.01 -7.65 -11.94
C LYS A 15 2.13 -6.69 -12.37
N LEU A 16 2.74 -6.00 -11.42
CA LEU A 16 3.95 -5.21 -11.67
C LEU A 16 5.09 -6.15 -12.09
N THR A 17 5.63 -5.94 -13.29
CA THR A 17 6.78 -6.68 -13.83
C THR A 17 8.04 -5.81 -13.95
N GLY A 18 7.92 -4.53 -13.59
CA GLY A 18 8.99 -3.52 -13.63
C GLY A 18 8.96 -2.64 -14.88
N THR A 19 8.43 -3.12 -16.01
CA THR A 19 8.32 -2.31 -17.24
C THR A 19 6.95 -1.65 -17.42
N ASN A 20 5.94 -2.11 -16.68
CA ASN A 20 4.56 -1.65 -16.78
C ASN A 20 4.15 -0.67 -15.66
N TYR A 21 5.13 -0.07 -14.96
CA TYR A 21 4.90 0.72 -13.76
C TYR A 21 3.86 1.84 -13.94
N ASP A 22 3.93 2.63 -15.02
CA ASP A 22 3.00 3.75 -15.22
C ASP A 22 1.53 3.33 -15.28
N ILE A 23 1.26 2.22 -15.96
CA ILE A 23 -0.08 1.67 -16.10
C ILE A 23 -0.50 1.01 -14.78
N TRP A 24 0.40 0.24 -14.17
CA TRP A 24 0.19 -0.41 -12.89
C TRP A 24 -0.14 0.60 -11.78
N HIS A 25 0.65 1.66 -11.65
CA HIS A 25 0.48 2.73 -10.66
C HIS A 25 -0.88 3.43 -10.81
N LYS A 26 -1.30 3.74 -12.06
CA LYS A 26 -2.62 4.32 -12.32
C LYS A 26 -3.76 3.38 -11.93
N LYS A 27 -3.68 2.10 -12.31
CA LYS A 27 -4.69 1.08 -11.94
C LYS A 27 -4.78 0.93 -10.42
N MET A 28 -3.64 0.87 -9.74
CA MET A 28 -3.59 0.68 -8.30
C MET A 28 -4.09 1.92 -7.54
N THR A 29 -3.77 3.12 -8.03
CA THR A 29 -4.32 4.37 -7.51
C THR A 29 -5.85 4.38 -7.63
N PHE A 30 -6.41 4.02 -8.78
CA PHE A 30 -7.86 3.95 -8.97
C PHE A 30 -8.51 2.94 -8.03
N LEU A 31 -7.96 1.72 -7.96
CA LEU A 31 -8.47 0.64 -7.14
C LEU A 31 -8.48 0.99 -5.64
N LEU A 32 -7.43 1.62 -5.14
CA LEU A 32 -7.33 2.02 -3.73
C LEU A 32 -8.20 3.24 -3.41
N ASN A 33 -8.47 4.11 -4.38
CA ASN A 33 -9.45 5.19 -4.23
C ASN A 33 -10.88 4.65 -4.11
N GLU A 34 -11.28 3.71 -4.97
CA GLU A 34 -12.61 3.07 -4.89
C GLU A 34 -12.85 2.34 -3.57
N GLN A 35 -11.77 1.94 -2.88
CA GLN A 35 -11.82 1.24 -1.60
C GLN A 35 -11.63 2.16 -0.38
N GLU A 36 -11.51 3.47 -0.56
CA GLU A 36 -11.20 4.43 0.52
C GLU A 36 -9.89 4.07 1.27
N LEU A 37 -8.94 3.46 0.57
CA LEU A 37 -7.64 3.03 1.12
C LEU A 37 -6.47 3.90 0.64
N TYR A 38 -6.69 4.76 -0.35
CA TYR A 38 -5.66 5.64 -0.92
C TYR A 38 -4.95 6.52 0.13
N GLU A 39 -5.65 6.89 1.22
CA GLU A 39 -5.06 7.65 2.32
C GLU A 39 -3.81 6.97 2.93
N HIS A 40 -3.73 5.65 2.90
CA HIS A 40 -2.61 4.88 3.47
C HIS A 40 -1.34 4.95 2.60
N LEU A 41 -1.46 5.38 1.34
CA LEU A 41 -0.30 5.64 0.47
C LEU A 41 0.29 7.04 0.70
N THR A 42 -0.47 7.94 1.33
CA THR A 42 -0.12 9.37 1.45
C THR A 42 0.10 9.81 2.89
N THR A 43 -0.41 9.06 3.86
CA THR A 43 -0.31 9.36 5.28
C THR A 43 0.34 8.22 6.06
N ILE A 44 1.01 8.58 7.15
CA ILE A 44 1.51 7.63 8.15
C ILE A 44 0.94 8.07 9.50
N MET A 45 0.44 7.11 10.26
CA MET A 45 0.07 7.34 11.66
C MET A 45 1.21 6.87 12.56
N THR A 46 1.61 7.70 13.51
CA THR A 46 2.60 7.34 14.52
C THR A 46 1.97 6.57 15.65
N THR A 47 2.68 5.59 16.20
CA THR A 47 2.25 4.89 17.41
C THR A 47 2.03 5.90 18.53
N PRO A 48 0.85 5.92 19.17
CA PRO A 48 0.59 6.82 20.28
C PRO A 48 1.48 6.47 21.47
N PRO A 49 1.84 7.45 22.32
CA PRO A 49 2.61 7.19 23.52
C PRO A 49 1.84 6.24 24.44
N GLU A 50 2.58 5.38 25.15
CA GLU A 50 1.99 4.51 26.16
C GLU A 50 1.38 5.36 27.29
N GLY A 51 0.17 5.00 27.71
CA GLY A 51 -0.54 5.73 28.74
C GLY A 51 -1.73 4.93 29.26
N ASN A 52 -2.10 5.24 30.51
CA ASN A 52 -3.18 4.54 31.21
C ASN A 52 -4.48 5.40 31.27
N THR A 53 -4.54 6.46 30.48
CA THR A 53 -5.69 7.37 30.45
C THR A 53 -6.74 6.87 29.45
N ALA A 54 -8.00 7.24 29.66
CA ALA A 54 -9.07 6.93 28.71
C ALA A 54 -8.79 7.48 27.30
N GLN A 55 -8.07 8.60 27.19
CA GLN A 55 -7.65 9.16 25.90
C GLN A 55 -6.58 8.28 25.24
N SER A 56 -5.58 7.84 26.00
CA SER A 56 -4.53 6.92 25.49
C SER A 56 -5.12 5.62 24.96
N CYS A 57 -6.14 5.07 25.63
CA CYS A 57 -6.82 3.87 25.15
C CYS A 57 -7.54 4.11 23.81
N ARG A 58 -8.20 5.27 23.64
CA ARG A 58 -8.86 5.64 22.38
C ARG A 58 -7.86 5.86 21.26
N ASP A 59 -6.77 6.56 21.54
CA ASP A 59 -5.73 6.84 20.54
C ASP A 59 -5.08 5.55 20.06
N LEU A 60 -4.85 4.59 20.98
CA LEU A 60 -4.38 3.24 20.64
C LEU A 60 -5.38 2.48 19.76
N GLU A 61 -6.67 2.52 20.07
CA GLU A 61 -7.71 1.86 19.26
C GLU A 61 -7.79 2.44 17.83
N VAL A 62 -7.64 3.77 17.69
CA VAL A 62 -7.56 4.43 16.38
C VAL A 62 -6.31 3.98 15.63
N PHE A 63 -5.14 3.96 16.29
CA PHE A 63 -3.89 3.51 15.68
C PHE A 63 -3.94 2.04 15.27
N GLU A 64 -4.50 1.16 16.08
CA GLU A 64 -4.65 -0.26 15.73
C GLU A 64 -5.58 -0.45 14.53
N THR A 65 -6.67 0.31 14.46
CA THR A 65 -7.60 0.26 13.33
C THR A 65 -6.92 0.73 12.05
N TRP A 66 -6.17 1.83 12.11
CA TRP A 66 -5.36 2.33 11.00
C TRP A 66 -4.29 1.30 10.59
N SER A 67 -3.53 0.75 11.55
CA SER A 67 -2.45 -0.22 11.31
C SER A 67 -2.95 -1.51 10.65
N LYS A 68 -4.15 -1.98 10.99
CA LYS A 68 -4.79 -3.13 10.33
C LYS A 68 -5.09 -2.84 8.86
N LYS A 69 -5.58 -1.63 8.55
CA LYS A 69 -5.85 -1.21 7.17
C LYS A 69 -4.55 -1.00 6.39
N ASP A 70 -3.54 -0.34 6.96
CA ASP A 70 -2.22 -0.16 6.35
C ASP A 70 -1.60 -1.51 5.94
N ARG A 71 -1.66 -2.50 6.84
CA ARG A 71 -1.19 -3.87 6.56
C ARG A 71 -1.96 -4.54 5.42
N CYS A 72 -3.26 -4.29 5.31
CA CYS A 72 -4.07 -4.78 4.20
C CYS A 72 -3.60 -4.18 2.87
N VAL A 73 -3.36 -2.86 2.83
CA VAL A 73 -2.84 -2.17 1.64
C VAL A 73 -1.46 -2.68 1.25
N ARG A 74 -0.55 -2.87 2.20
CA ARG A 74 0.76 -3.49 1.95
C ARG A 74 0.62 -4.88 1.32
N PHE A 75 -0.23 -5.73 1.88
CA PHE A 75 -0.48 -7.06 1.34
C PHE A 75 -1.06 -7.02 -0.08
N THR A 76 -1.98 -6.08 -0.33
CA THR A 76 -2.54 -5.82 -1.66
C THR A 76 -1.47 -5.43 -2.67
N LEU A 77 -0.57 -4.50 -2.33
CA LEU A 77 0.53 -4.09 -3.21
C LEU A 77 1.46 -5.27 -3.53
N LEU A 78 1.84 -6.06 -2.53
CA LEU A 78 2.66 -7.26 -2.71
C LEU A 78 1.97 -8.32 -3.58
N SER A 79 0.67 -8.51 -3.43
CA SER A 79 -0.10 -9.48 -4.24
C SER A 79 -0.20 -9.05 -5.71
N CYS A 80 -0.07 -7.75 -5.98
CA CYS A 80 -0.13 -7.16 -7.31
C CYS A 80 1.23 -6.92 -7.96
N MET A 81 2.32 -7.44 -7.40
CA MET A 81 3.62 -7.48 -8.06
C MET A 81 4.04 -8.91 -8.39
N HIS A 82 4.98 -9.05 -9.32
CA HIS A 82 5.59 -10.35 -9.61
C HIS A 82 6.35 -10.87 -8.40
N ASP A 83 6.38 -12.19 -8.22
CA ASP A 83 6.90 -12.81 -7.00
C ASP A 83 8.40 -12.49 -6.79
N ASP A 84 9.15 -12.31 -7.88
CA ASP A 84 10.57 -11.89 -7.86
C ASP A 84 10.79 -10.49 -7.27
N LEU A 85 9.76 -9.63 -7.25
CA LEU A 85 9.83 -8.29 -6.67
C LEU A 85 9.45 -8.28 -5.18
N ILE A 86 8.70 -9.27 -4.70
CA ILE A 86 8.14 -9.27 -3.33
C ILE A 86 9.24 -9.09 -2.28
N GLY A 87 10.35 -9.81 -2.41
CA GLY A 87 11.46 -9.74 -1.46
C GLY A 87 12.11 -8.34 -1.36
N ALA A 88 12.01 -7.53 -2.42
CA ALA A 88 12.53 -6.17 -2.44
C ALA A 88 11.63 -5.17 -1.70
N TYR A 89 10.36 -5.49 -1.44
CA TYR A 89 9.39 -4.55 -0.87
C TYR A 89 8.74 -5.03 0.43
N GLU A 90 8.77 -6.33 0.76
CA GLU A 90 8.09 -6.88 1.93
C GLU A 90 8.53 -6.25 3.27
N HIS A 91 9.77 -5.75 3.31
CA HIS A 91 10.39 -5.14 4.48
C HIS A 91 9.95 -3.70 4.77
N CYS A 92 9.30 -3.02 3.82
CA CYS A 92 8.76 -1.66 4.04
C CYS A 92 7.78 -1.69 5.21
N ALA A 93 7.92 -0.78 6.17
CA ALA A 93 7.13 -0.78 7.40
C ALA A 93 5.68 -0.34 7.19
N THR A 94 5.43 0.55 6.23
CA THR A 94 4.10 1.11 5.92
C THR A 94 3.75 0.99 4.44
N ALA A 95 2.47 1.07 4.11
CA ALA A 95 2.02 1.10 2.71
C ALA A 95 2.59 2.31 1.97
N LYS A 96 2.65 3.47 2.64
CA LYS A 96 3.28 4.68 2.12
C LYS A 96 4.75 4.47 1.77
N GLU A 97 5.53 3.89 2.68
CA GLU A 97 6.96 3.64 2.43
C GLU A 97 7.18 2.73 1.22
N MET A 98 6.38 1.66 1.12
CA MET A 98 6.40 0.77 -0.05
C MET A 98 6.05 1.52 -1.34
N TRP A 99 5.02 2.38 -1.29
CA TRP A 99 4.57 3.17 -2.43
C TRP A 99 5.61 4.20 -2.89
N ASP A 100 6.24 4.89 -1.96
CA ASP A 100 7.30 5.85 -2.23
C ASP A 100 8.53 5.15 -2.84
N GLN A 101 8.90 3.98 -2.31
CA GLN A 101 10.02 3.19 -2.84
C GLN A 101 9.74 2.70 -4.27
N LEU A 102 8.54 2.18 -4.54
CA LEU A 102 8.11 1.81 -5.89
C LEU A 102 8.17 3.00 -6.86
N MET A 103 7.77 4.18 -6.41
CA MET A 103 7.84 5.42 -7.19
C MET A 103 9.27 5.85 -7.45
N PHE A 104 10.18 5.68 -6.49
CA PHE A 104 11.59 5.95 -6.67
C PHE A 104 12.24 4.97 -7.67
N ASP A 105 12.00 3.68 -7.52
CA ASP A 105 12.64 2.63 -8.33
C ASP A 105 12.16 2.63 -9.78
N PHE A 106 10.86 2.84 -10.01
CA PHE A 106 10.25 2.70 -11.32
C PHE A 106 9.70 4.00 -11.91
N GLY A 107 9.27 4.96 -11.09
CA GLY A 107 8.62 6.20 -11.54
C GLY A 107 9.54 7.14 -12.33
N GLY A 108 10.86 7.02 -12.16
CA GLY A 108 11.85 7.75 -12.96
C GLY A 108 12.26 7.08 -14.27
N THR A 109 11.92 5.80 -14.47
CA THR A 109 12.41 5.04 -15.65
C THR A 109 11.67 5.34 -16.95
N SER A 110 10.47 5.94 -16.88
CA SER A 110 9.65 6.26 -18.05
C SER A 110 9.96 7.60 -18.71
N VAL A 111 10.69 8.51 -18.03
CA VAL A 111 11.10 9.79 -18.61
C VAL A 111 12.59 9.72 -18.96
N THR A 112 12.85 9.20 -20.16
CA THR A 112 13.91 9.69 -21.05
C THR A 112 15.27 9.96 -20.39
N ARG A 113 16.11 8.92 -20.30
CA ARG A 113 17.57 9.10 -20.41
C ARG A 113 17.88 9.47 -21.87
N LEU A 114 17.95 10.77 -22.18
CA LEU A 114 18.64 11.32 -23.35
C LEU A 114 19.79 12.20 -22.88
#